data_AF-A0A0B7AXK0-F1
#
_entry.id   AF-A0A0B7AXK0-F1
#
_cell.length_a   1.000
_cell.length_b   1.000
_cell.length_c   1.000
_cell.angle_alpha   90.00
_cell.angle_beta   90.00
_cell.angle_gamma   90.00
#
_symmetry.space_group_name_H-M   'P 1'
#
loop_
_entity.id
_entity.type
_entity.pdbx_description
1 polymer ?
#
loop_
_entity_poly.entity_id
_entity_poly.type
_entity_poly.pdbx_seq_one_letter_code
_entity_poly.pdbx_strand_id
1 'polypeptide(L)'
;MFLAVVASMTLLVSMVVADCIENSTYIAFSAGFKSDQIISGRQNIAFSEVYINYGSGYNSLTGVFTATKAGLYYFTFHGVTTPTKDFWVEFYHNDVYLVSAFAR
;
A
#
# COMPACT_ATOMS: atom_id res chain seq x y z
N MET A 1 -25.53 -9.55 0.76
CA MET A 1 -25.08 -8.47 -0.14
C MET A 1 -24.71 -7.28 0.73
N PHE A 2 -23.50 -7.31 1.32
CA PHE A 2 -23.02 -6.19 2.14
C PHE A 2 -22.18 -5.28 1.23
N LEU A 3 -22.65 -4.05 1.09
CA LEU A 3 -21.96 -2.97 0.41
C LEU A 3 -20.77 -2.56 1.30
N ALA A 4 -19.62 -3.21 1.14
CA ALA A 4 -18.38 -2.69 1.70
C ALA A 4 -17.93 -1.52 0.82
N VAL A 5 -18.52 -0.35 1.05
CA VAL A 5 -17.95 0.90 0.56
C VAL A 5 -16.70 1.14 1.38
N VAL A 6 -15.58 0.54 0.97
CA VAL A 6 -14.27 1.05 1.36
C VAL A 6 -14.08 2.33 0.55
N ALA A 7 -14.67 3.41 1.04
CA ALA A 7 -14.24 4.73 0.66
C ALA A 7 -12.86 4.92 1.28
N SER A 8 -11.81 4.35 0.68
CA SER A 8 -10.46 4.84 0.90
C SER A 8 -10.34 6.17 0.16
N MET A 9 -11.08 7.18 0.65
CA MET A 9 -10.85 8.56 0.29
C MET A 9 -9.63 9.02 1.10
N THR A 10 -8.45 8.57 0.71
CA THR A 10 -7.21 9.10 1.26
C THR A 10 -6.99 10.45 0.59
N LEU A 11 -7.61 11.50 1.14
CA LEU A 11 -7.27 12.87 0.79
C LEU A 11 -5.92 13.20 1.44
N LEU A 12 -4.83 12.89 0.75
CA LEU A 12 -3.50 13.35 1.16
C LEU A 12 -3.36 14.82 0.74
N VAL A 13 -3.80 15.76 1.58
CA VAL A 13 -3.49 17.19 1.40
C VAL A 13 -2.10 17.45 1.95
N SER A 14 -1.08 17.30 1.11
CA SER A 14 0.27 17.83 1.33
C SER A 14 1.07 17.64 0.04
N MET A 15 1.44 18.64 -0.75
CA MET A 15 1.65 20.08 -0.53
C MET A 15 1.21 20.86 -1.79
N VAL A 16 0.70 22.07 -1.58
CA VAL A 16 0.91 23.16 -2.55
C VAL A 16 2.41 23.40 -2.61
N VAL A 17 3.06 23.02 -3.71
CA VAL A 17 4.24 23.74 -4.18
C VAL A 17 3.96 24.10 -5.61
N ALA A 18 3.55 25.35 -5.81
CA ALA A 18 3.76 26.00 -7.07
C ALA A 18 5.27 26.10 -7.25
N ASP A 19 5.86 25.15 -7.96
CA ASP A 19 7.08 25.42 -8.70
C ASP A 19 7.05 24.59 -9.99
N CYS A 20 7.08 25.30 -11.11
CA CYS A 20 7.18 24.75 -12.44
C CYS A 20 8.60 24.18 -12.65
N ILE A 21 8.88 23.03 -12.03
CA ILE A 21 10.12 22.29 -12.30
C ILE A 21 9.76 21.00 -13.02
N GLU A 22 10.07 20.97 -14.33
CA GLU A 22 9.92 19.86 -15.28
C GLU A 22 10.70 18.58 -14.92
N ASN A 23 11.28 18.48 -13.72
CA ASN A 23 12.11 17.34 -13.30
C ASN A 23 11.96 16.94 -11.83
N SER A 24 10.86 17.34 -11.17
CA SER A 24 10.53 16.84 -9.84
C SER A 24 10.05 15.38 -9.95
N THR A 25 10.93 14.41 -9.66
CA THR A 25 10.54 12.99 -9.58
C THR A 25 9.70 12.79 -8.33
N TYR A 26 8.38 12.84 -8.47
CA TYR A 26 7.41 12.42 -7.46
C TYR A 26 7.63 10.94 -7.13
N ILE A 27 7.61 10.58 -5.84
CA ILE A 27 7.69 9.19 -5.38
C ILE A 27 6.34 8.83 -4.77
N ALA A 28 5.63 7.94 -5.43
CA ALA A 28 4.32 7.46 -4.98
C ALA A 28 3.99 6.13 -5.64
N PHE A 29 3.33 5.24 -4.91
CA PHE A 29 2.75 4.02 -5.49
C PHE A 29 1.33 3.79 -4.94
N SER A 30 0.51 3.10 -5.73
CA SER A 30 -0.77 2.57 -5.30
C SER A 30 -0.96 1.24 -6.02
N ALA A 31 -1.26 0.20 -5.25
CA ALA A 31 -1.44 -1.15 -5.76
C ALA A 31 -2.51 -1.87 -4.94
N GLY A 32 -3.12 -2.88 -5.54
CA GLY A 32 -4.16 -3.69 -4.93
C GLY A 32 -4.22 -5.10 -5.49
N PHE A 33 -5.25 -5.82 -5.07
CA PHE A 33 -5.59 -7.11 -5.67
C PHE A 33 -6.76 -6.94 -6.62
N LYS A 34 -6.70 -7.63 -7.76
CA LYS A 34 -7.80 -7.68 -8.74
C LYS A 34 -8.96 -8.57 -8.28
N SER A 35 -8.68 -9.51 -7.39
CA SER A 35 -9.64 -10.45 -6.81
C SER A 35 -9.23 -10.81 -5.39
N ASP A 36 -10.13 -11.40 -4.62
CA ASP A 36 -9.85 -11.95 -3.29
C ASP A 36 -8.61 -12.84 -3.31
N GLN A 37 -7.80 -12.76 -2.25
CA GLN A 37 -6.57 -13.52 -2.10
C GLN A 37 -6.64 -14.43 -0.88
N ILE A 38 -6.10 -15.64 -1.05
CA ILE A 38 -5.82 -16.55 0.07
C ILE A 38 -4.31 -16.60 0.20
N ILE A 39 -3.79 -15.95 1.24
CA ILE A 39 -2.36 -15.90 1.55
C ILE A 39 -2.13 -16.85 2.73
N SER A 40 -1.33 -17.90 2.50
CA SER A 40 -1.04 -18.91 3.51
C SER A 40 0.26 -18.61 4.26
N GLY A 41 0.25 -18.80 5.58
CA GLY A 41 1.42 -18.57 6.41
C GLY A 41 1.88 -17.11 6.47
N ARG A 42 3.09 -16.89 6.98
CA ARG A 42 3.70 -15.57 7.09
C ARG A 42 4.58 -15.32 5.88
N GLN A 43 4.09 -14.51 4.95
CA GLN A 43 4.80 -14.15 3.72
C GLN A 43 4.52 -12.71 3.34
N ASN A 44 5.38 -12.14 2.48
CA ASN A 44 5.16 -10.79 1.96
C ASN A 44 3.92 -10.76 1.08
N ILE A 45 3.17 -9.67 1.20
CA ILE A 45 1.93 -9.45 0.46
C ILE A 45 2.27 -8.67 -0.82
N ALA A 46 2.29 -9.37 -1.95
CA ALA A 46 2.57 -8.79 -3.25
C ALA A 46 1.28 -8.38 -3.96
N PHE A 47 0.92 -7.09 -3.90
CA PHE A 47 -0.19 -6.53 -4.68
C PHE A 47 0.20 -6.46 -6.16
N SER A 48 -0.43 -7.30 -6.97
CA SER A 48 -0.09 -7.51 -8.38
C SER A 48 -0.69 -6.46 -9.31
N GLU A 49 -1.80 -5.83 -8.93
CA GLU A 49 -2.42 -4.76 -9.71
C GLU A 49 -1.83 -3.42 -9.30
N VAL A 50 -1.05 -2.79 -10.18
CA VAL A 50 -0.38 -1.51 -9.90
C VAL A 50 -1.08 -0.38 -10.63
N TYR A 51 -1.65 0.57 -9.89
CA TYR A 51 -2.35 1.74 -10.46
C TYR A 51 -1.39 2.89 -10.76
N ILE A 52 -0.45 3.16 -9.84
CA ILE A 52 0.63 4.14 -10.01
C ILE A 52 1.93 3.58 -9.39
N ASN A 53 3.07 3.95 -9.95
CA ASN A 53 4.40 3.61 -9.41
C ASN A 53 5.44 4.66 -9.83
N TYR A 54 5.21 5.92 -9.47
CA TYR A 54 6.13 7.00 -9.77
C TYR A 54 7.44 6.83 -8.98
N GLY A 55 8.56 6.98 -9.69
CA GLY A 55 9.88 6.70 -9.15
C GLY A 55 10.22 5.21 -9.05
N SER A 56 9.34 4.32 -9.52
CA SER A 56 9.57 2.87 -9.65
C SER A 56 10.04 2.19 -8.35
N GLY A 57 9.56 2.66 -7.20
CA GLY A 57 9.98 2.15 -5.89
C GLY A 57 9.25 0.86 -5.48
N TYR A 58 8.04 0.62 -5.98
CA TYR A 58 7.27 -0.58 -5.64
C TYR A 58 7.56 -1.75 -6.59
N ASN A 59 7.82 -2.94 -6.03
CA ASN A 59 7.99 -4.18 -6.77
C ASN A 59 6.77 -5.09 -6.59
N SER A 60 5.97 -5.25 -7.65
CA SER A 60 4.74 -6.05 -7.62
C SER A 60 4.94 -7.56 -7.53
N LEU A 61 6.17 -8.06 -7.74
CA LEU A 61 6.50 -9.47 -7.55
C LEU A 61 6.81 -9.80 -6.09
N THR A 62 7.31 -8.82 -5.32
CA THR A 62 7.75 -9.04 -3.94
C THR A 62 6.89 -8.35 -2.89
N GLY A 63 6.07 -7.36 -3.29
CA GLY A 63 5.29 -6.53 -2.37
C GLY A 63 6.11 -5.48 -1.62
N VAL A 64 7.38 -5.32 -1.99
CA VAL A 64 8.31 -4.42 -1.29
C VAL A 64 8.33 -3.06 -1.99
N PHE A 65 8.19 -2.00 -1.19
CA PHE A 65 8.49 -0.64 -1.60
C PHE A 65 9.90 -0.25 -1.12
N THR A 66 10.75 0.18 -2.06
CA THR A 66 12.08 0.71 -1.77
C THR A 66 12.08 2.22 -2.00
N ALA A 67 12.36 2.98 -0.94
CA ALA A 67 12.52 4.43 -1.03
C ALA A 67 13.72 4.77 -1.93
N THR A 68 13.47 5.39 -3.08
CA THR A 68 14.54 5.79 -4.02
C THR A 68 15.17 7.14 -3.68
N LYS A 69 14.57 7.87 -2.74
CA LYS A 69 15.06 9.15 -2.18
C LYS A 69 14.85 9.18 -0.67
N ALA A 70 15.73 9.85 0.06
CA ALA A 70 15.54 10.11 1.48
C ALA A 70 14.36 11.07 1.69
N GLY A 71 13.53 10.81 2.71
CA GLY A 71 12.39 11.66 3.00
C GLY A 71 11.39 11.02 3.98
N LEU A 72 10.31 11.75 4.24
CA LEU A 72 9.17 11.25 5.00
C LEU A 72 8.21 10.55 4.05
N TYR A 73 7.79 9.34 4.41
CA TYR A 73 6.84 8.54 3.65
C TYR A 73 5.57 8.31 4.46
N TYR A 74 4.45 8.32 3.77
CA TYR A 74 3.15 7.98 4.32
C TYR A 74 2.64 6.70 3.65
N PHE A 75 2.28 5.71 4.47
CA PHE A 75 1.72 4.46 4.01
C PHE A 75 0.31 4.28 4.58
N THR A 76 -0.61 3.89 3.72
CA THR A 76 -1.95 3.44 4.10
C THR A 76 -2.20 2.10 3.43
N PHE A 77 -2.90 1.21 4.13
CA PHE A 77 -3.36 -0.05 3.57
C PHE A 77 -4.76 -0.35 4.10
N HIS A 78 -5.52 -1.07 3.29
CA HIS A 78 -6.92 -1.40 3.58
C HIS A 78 -7.11 -2.89 3.34
N GLY A 79 -7.86 -3.52 4.22
CA GLY A 79 -8.21 -4.92 4.12
C GLY A 79 -9.67 -5.14 4.43
N VAL A 80 -10.27 -6.08 3.72
CA VAL A 80 -11.63 -6.55 3.97
C VAL A 80 -11.55 -8.05 4.15
N THR A 81 -12.33 -8.55 5.11
CA THR A 81 -12.51 -9.99 5.32
C THR A 81 -13.99 -10.36 5.35
N THR A 82 -14.25 -11.66 5.35
CA THR A 82 -15.59 -12.24 5.57
C THR A 82 -15.65 -12.89 6.94
N PRO A 83 -16.84 -13.11 7.53
CA PRO A 83 -16.96 -13.66 8.91
C PRO A 83 -16.37 -15.08 9.12
N THR A 84 -15.93 -15.74 8.06
CA THR A 84 -15.35 -17.09 8.12
C THR A 84 -13.84 -17.09 7.85
N LYS A 85 -13.24 -15.92 7.66
CA LYS A 85 -11.82 -15.75 7.31
C LYS A 85 -11.21 -14.65 8.17
N ASP A 86 -9.96 -14.87 8.56
CA ASP A 86 -9.19 -13.88 9.30
C ASP A 86 -8.35 -13.07 8.30
N PHE A 87 -8.28 -11.77 8.51
CA PHE A 87 -7.35 -10.86 7.86
C PHE A 87 -6.31 -10.43 8.90
N TRP A 88 -5.05 -10.71 8.64
CA TRP A 88 -3.93 -10.25 9.45
C TRP A 88 -2.85 -9.72 8.53
N VAL A 89 -2.56 -8.44 8.65
CA VAL A 89 -1.47 -7.78 7.91
C VAL A 89 -0.55 -7.10 8.90
N GLU A 90 0.75 -7.23 8.64
CA GLU A 90 1.81 -6.59 9.40
C GLU A 90 2.61 -5.72 8.43
N PHE A 91 2.99 -4.53 8.89
CA PHE A 91 3.81 -3.59 8.15
C PHE A 91 5.21 -3.54 8.75
N TYR A 92 6.21 -3.69 7.88
CA TYR A 92 7.62 -3.76 8.23
C TYR A 92 8.42 -2.67 7.54
N HIS A 93 9.45 -2.18 8.21
CA HIS A 93 10.51 -1.38 7.61
C HIS A 93 11.85 -2.06 7.85
N ASN A 94 12.47 -2.58 6.77
CA ASN A 94 13.74 -3.31 6.81
C ASN A 94 13.74 -4.39 7.92
N ASP A 95 12.76 -5.30 7.86
CA ASP A 95 12.55 -6.40 8.82
C ASP A 95 12.19 -5.98 10.25
N VAL A 96 12.07 -4.67 10.54
CA VAL A 96 11.55 -4.16 11.81
C VAL A 96 10.03 -4.03 11.73
N TYR A 97 9.34 -4.73 12.62
CA TYR A 97 7.88 -4.62 12.77
C TYR A 97 7.49 -3.19 13.19
N LEU A 98 6.51 -2.60 12.51
CA LEU A 98 5.99 -1.28 12.82
C LEU A 98 4.54 -1.32 13.34
N VAL A 99 3.63 -1.93 12.59
CA VAL A 99 2.19 -1.96 12.92
C VAL A 99 1.50 -3.18 12.33
N SER A 100 0.39 -3.59 12.93
CA SER A 100 -0.48 -4.64 12.40
C SER A 100 -1.93 -4.17 12.30
N ALA A 101 -2.67 -4.72 11.34
CA ALA A 101 -4.13 -4.68 11.33
C ALA A 101 -4.68 -6.11 11.36
N PHE A 102 -5.73 -6.33 12.15
CA PHE A 102 -6.39 -7.61 12.30
C PHE A 102 -7.91 -7.45 12.18
N ALA A 103 -8.57 -8.37 11.48
CA ALA A 103 -10.02 -8.48 11.38
C ALA A 103 -10.46 -9.94 11.26
N ARG A 104 -11.65 -10.26 11.78
CA ARG A 104 -12.24 -11.61 11.81
C ARG A 104 -13.75 -11.54 11.60
#